data_AF-A0A6B0VB21-F1
#
_entry.id   AF-A0A6B0VB21-F1
#
_cell.length_a   1.000
_cell.length_b   1.000
_cell.length_c   1.000
_cell.angle_alpha   90.00
_cell.angle_beta   90.00
_cell.angle_gamma   90.00
#
_symmetry.space_group_name_H-M   'P 1'
#
loop_
_entity.id
_entity.type
_entity.pdbx_description
1 polymer ?
#
loop_
_entity_poly.entity_id
_entity_poly.type
_entity_poly.pdbx_seq_one_letter_code
_entity_poly.pdbx_strand_id
1 'polypeptide(L)'
;APHLPAGFVSPQESLRNCNIASKIASRESGPERKQDSLFQCWGVKRIRVAVTVFIVFNVIVLLLINSGGRNGSLSSGFKLEPCDNCHIGSPTYRDIRKDIFHLPLLQDVDMSRYYFPVKNAWCYTNGSSVKQSQDAEPCICKPGFFGKDCGIPQIIWSSDFLEEGKKLGVWVKRRKRPRRLINVITVTNASQFDFLRLQLDYLGAIVECFVIGYEGSSDLFSRIKEEFGKRPVYFRIVYVDLNDAKPGTANEVLAGSVWKRLSDFRIDDLFIWNNLTAIPMLDVLNFMKLYDGFSEPVKLHLRQLAYSFLWEPKSSDAPSNLTHSSLFVSSFSMNSILCLYDWKCVASAETSHFPASQLEKFKKNNGWAIQPWTLGSRELPSGWDCRDCLAIADSSALFSEKFSNYSSNSSLSTERQAVLKTLLKERGFNHSNVQLIKRHQLAEIAPKLLLDKPGSLWYFVPFALADAHDW
;
A
#
# COMPACT_ATOMS: atom_id res chain seq x y z
N ALA A 1 19.90 48.58 -43.74
CA ALA A 1 21.33 48.34 -44.04
C ALA A 1 21.71 49.14 -45.27
N PRO A 2 22.94 49.68 -45.41
CA PRO A 2 24.01 49.86 -44.43
C PRO A 2 24.54 51.32 -44.37
N HIS A 3 25.23 51.70 -43.30
CA HIS A 3 26.38 52.63 -43.29
C HIS A 3 27.11 52.53 -41.93
N LEU A 4 28.44 52.72 -41.99
CA LEU A 4 29.50 52.46 -40.98
C LEU A 4 29.64 53.61 -39.92
N PRO A 5 30.80 53.85 -39.24
CA PRO A 5 31.12 53.39 -37.88
C PRO A 5 31.67 54.52 -36.94
N ALA A 6 31.92 54.21 -35.66
CA ALA A 6 32.92 54.79 -34.71
C ALA A 6 32.48 54.37 -33.28
N GLY A 7 33.29 53.90 -32.33
CA GLY A 7 34.62 54.35 -31.88
C GLY A 7 34.43 55.09 -30.54
N PHE A 8 35.04 54.61 -29.44
CA PHE A 8 35.67 55.35 -28.31
C PHE A 8 35.70 54.58 -26.95
N VAL A 9 36.93 54.29 -26.51
CA VAL A 9 37.64 54.58 -25.22
C VAL A 9 36.88 54.60 -23.85
N SER A 10 37.55 53.96 -22.87
CA SER A 10 37.57 54.05 -21.38
C SER A 10 37.36 55.46 -20.77
N PRO A 11 36.99 55.69 -19.48
CA PRO A 11 37.78 55.42 -18.23
C PRO A 11 36.93 54.90 -17.03
N GLN A 12 37.46 54.15 -16.05
CA GLN A 12 38.26 54.51 -14.85
C GLN A 12 37.57 55.42 -13.80
N GLU A 13 37.56 54.94 -12.54
CA GLU A 13 37.41 55.71 -11.27
C GLU A 13 36.05 56.40 -11.03
N SER A 14 35.50 56.61 -9.83
CA SER A 14 36.03 56.60 -8.48
C SER A 14 34.87 56.60 -7.47
N LEU A 15 35.10 55.95 -6.33
CA LEU A 15 34.83 56.41 -4.95
C LEU A 15 33.43 56.90 -4.50
N ARG A 16 33.03 56.23 -3.39
CA ARG A 16 32.67 56.79 -2.08
C ARG A 16 31.29 57.42 -1.85
N ASN A 17 30.63 56.78 -0.89
CA ASN A 17 30.07 57.35 0.35
C ASN A 17 28.99 58.42 0.24
N CYS A 18 27.83 58.10 0.81
CA CYS A 18 27.12 59.05 1.66
C CYS A 18 26.56 58.33 2.90
N ASN A 19 27.13 58.70 4.05
CA ASN A 19 26.37 58.83 5.30
C ASN A 19 25.27 59.88 5.07
N ILE A 20 24.13 59.75 5.76
CA ILE A 20 23.64 60.74 6.76
C ILE A 20 22.27 60.32 7.28
N ALA A 21 22.11 60.61 8.57
CA ALA A 21 20.97 60.36 9.41
C ALA A 21 19.75 61.26 9.12
N SER A 22 18.58 60.75 9.51
CA SER A 22 17.70 61.33 10.56
C SER A 22 16.23 61.54 10.18
N LYS A 23 15.39 60.99 11.08
CA LYS A 23 14.18 61.55 11.70
C LYS A 23 12.87 61.76 10.91
N ILE A 24 11.88 61.01 11.42
CA ILE A 24 10.54 61.43 11.92
C ILE A 24 9.31 61.15 11.03
N ALA A 25 8.43 60.33 11.63
CA ALA A 25 6.96 60.26 11.61
C ALA A 25 6.22 59.99 10.29
N SER A 26 5.49 58.87 10.27
CA SER A 26 4.03 58.78 10.47
C SER A 26 3.36 57.66 9.64
N ARG A 27 2.51 56.91 10.34
CA ARG A 27 1.30 56.15 9.93
C ARG A 27 1.26 55.27 8.66
N GLU A 28 0.73 54.06 8.92
CA GLU A 28 -0.23 53.26 8.15
C GLU A 28 0.24 52.12 7.21
N SER A 29 -0.19 50.91 7.60
CA SER A 29 -0.68 49.79 6.78
C SER A 29 0.29 48.79 6.12
N GLY A 30 0.06 47.49 6.39
CA GLY A 30 0.50 46.35 5.57
C GLY A 30 1.39 45.31 6.29
N PRO A 31 0.98 44.02 6.41
CA PRO A 31 1.86 42.96 6.87
C PRO A 31 2.66 42.38 5.70
N GLU A 32 3.90 42.82 5.53
CA GLU A 32 4.86 42.19 4.63
C GLU A 32 5.55 40.97 5.26
N ARG A 33 5.81 39.98 4.41
CA ARG A 33 6.50 38.71 4.66
C ARG A 33 7.83 38.92 5.37
N LYS A 34 8.01 38.34 6.56
CA LYS A 34 9.33 38.01 7.11
C LYS A 34 9.89 36.79 6.38
N GLN A 35 10.82 37.04 5.47
CA GLN A 35 11.76 36.05 4.99
C GLN A 35 13.00 36.16 5.87
N ASP A 36 13.20 35.20 6.79
CA ASP A 36 14.30 35.19 7.74
C ASP A 36 15.65 35.11 7.00
N SER A 37 16.36 36.24 6.96
CA SER A 37 17.77 36.32 6.60
C SER A 37 18.64 35.82 7.76
N LEU A 38 18.74 34.51 7.90
CA LEU A 38 19.57 33.86 8.93
C LEU A 38 21.10 33.97 8.71
N PHE A 39 21.54 34.79 7.76
CA PHE A 39 22.95 35.02 7.46
C PHE A 39 23.27 36.52 7.40
N GLN A 40 23.20 37.20 8.54
CA GLN A 40 23.86 38.49 8.69
C GLN A 40 24.67 38.56 9.99
N CYS A 41 25.97 38.78 9.79
CA CYS A 41 26.98 39.19 10.77
C CYS A 41 27.46 38.14 11.79
N TRP A 42 27.97 37.00 11.31
CA TRP A 42 29.05 36.34 12.05
C TRP A 42 30.34 37.13 11.78
N GLY A 43 30.80 37.89 12.79
CA GLY A 43 32.07 38.61 12.69
C GLY A 43 33.20 37.65 12.30
N VAL A 44 34.10 38.09 11.42
CA VAL A 44 35.20 37.30 10.84
C VAL A 44 36.00 36.49 11.89
N LYS A 45 36.08 37.00 13.13
CA LYS A 45 36.69 36.29 14.27
C LYS A 45 35.97 34.97 14.63
N ARG A 46 34.64 34.91 14.60
CA ARG A 46 33.86 33.70 14.92
C ARG A 46 33.95 32.63 13.83
N ILE A 47 34.00 33.05 12.57
CA ILE A 47 34.20 32.13 11.43
C ILE A 47 35.60 31.51 11.52
N ARG A 48 36.64 32.29 11.84
CA ARG A 48 37.99 31.76 12.06
C ARG A 48 38.03 30.74 13.20
N VAL A 49 37.36 31.01 14.32
CA VAL A 49 37.29 30.05 15.44
C VAL A 49 36.57 28.75 15.03
N ALA A 50 35.44 28.84 14.33
CA ALA A 50 34.70 27.66 13.88
C ALA A 50 35.52 26.80 12.89
N VAL A 51 36.22 27.44 11.95
CA VAL A 51 37.10 26.74 11.00
C VAL A 51 38.29 26.10 11.72
N THR A 52 38.94 26.81 12.66
CA THR A 52 40.05 26.24 13.44
C THR A 52 39.59 25.04 14.27
N VAL A 53 38.43 25.12 14.92
CA VAL A 53 37.87 23.98 15.68
C VAL A 53 37.57 22.79 14.78
N PHE A 54 37.00 23.03 13.58
CA PHE A 54 36.74 21.97 12.61
C PHE A 54 38.03 21.29 12.14
N ILE A 55 39.09 22.06 11.86
CA ILE A 55 40.39 21.52 11.45
C ILE A 55 41.01 20.69 12.57
N VAL A 56 41.05 21.20 13.80
CA VAL A 56 41.61 20.49 14.97
C VAL A 56 40.86 19.19 15.22
N PHE A 57 39.52 19.19 15.14
CA PHE A 57 38.72 17.99 15.31
C PHE A 57 39.07 16.90 14.28
N ASN A 58 39.17 17.27 12.99
CA ASN A 58 39.50 16.31 11.94
C ASN A 58 40.95 15.78 12.07
N VAL A 59 41.90 16.61 12.50
CA VAL A 59 43.27 16.16 12.77
C VAL A 59 43.33 15.18 13.94
N ILE A 60 42.57 15.41 15.02
CA ILE A 60 42.49 14.48 16.15
C ILE A 60 41.89 13.14 15.74
N VAL A 61 40.81 13.15 14.95
CA VAL A 61 40.20 11.92 14.42
C VAL A 61 41.18 11.13 13.56
N LEU A 62 41.93 11.80 12.69
CA LEU A 62 42.96 11.16 11.87
C LEU A 62 44.12 10.60 12.70
N LEU A 63 44.53 11.29 13.77
CA LEU A 63 45.55 10.81 14.71
C LEU A 63 45.05 9.61 15.52
N LEU A 64 43.78 9.57 15.91
CA LEU A 64 43.19 8.42 16.61
C LEU A 64 43.08 7.19 15.71
N ILE A 65 42.71 7.38 14.44
CA ILE A 65 42.69 6.31 13.44
C ILE A 65 44.10 5.77 13.18
N ASN A 66 45.11 6.65 13.10
CA ASN A 66 46.49 6.24 12.85
C ASN A 66 47.22 5.71 14.11
N SER A 67 46.79 6.08 15.32
CA SER A 67 47.39 5.57 16.56
C SER A 67 46.75 4.28 17.07
N GLY A 68 45.56 3.90 16.58
CA GLY A 68 44.91 2.62 16.90
C GLY A 68 45.55 1.39 16.26
N GLY A 69 46.61 1.55 15.46
CA GLY A 69 47.29 0.48 14.74
C GLY A 69 48.62 0.06 15.35
N ARG A 70 48.65 -0.43 16.59
CA ARG A 70 49.69 -1.39 17.05
C ARG A 70 49.41 -1.94 18.46
N ASN A 71 49.24 -3.27 18.49
CA ASN A 71 49.35 -4.22 19.61
C ASN A 71 48.11 -4.43 20.49
N GLY A 72 47.58 -5.67 20.46
CA GLY A 72 46.74 -6.20 21.53
C GLY A 72 45.65 -7.15 21.06
N SER A 73 46.02 -8.39 20.76
CA SER A 73 45.10 -9.52 20.56
C SER A 73 44.14 -9.70 21.74
N LEU A 74 42.83 -9.71 21.48
CA LEU A 74 41.91 -10.63 22.15
C LEU A 74 40.72 -10.95 21.22
N SER A 75 40.73 -12.18 20.72
CA SER A 75 39.71 -12.79 19.89
C SER A 75 38.45 -13.16 20.68
N SER A 76 37.29 -12.74 20.20
CA SER A 76 36.10 -13.60 20.14
C SER A 76 35.45 -13.38 18.78
N GLY A 77 35.76 -14.27 17.85
CA GLY A 77 35.62 -14.05 16.42
C GLY A 77 34.18 -14.07 15.90
N PHE A 78 33.77 -12.96 15.29
CA PHE A 78 32.95 -13.00 14.08
C PHE A 78 33.92 -12.96 12.90
N LYS A 79 34.32 -14.15 12.41
CA LYS A 79 34.96 -14.26 11.10
C LYS A 79 33.87 -14.05 10.04
N LEU A 80 33.80 -12.84 9.47
CA LEU A 80 33.34 -12.73 8.09
C LEU A 80 34.46 -13.31 7.23
N GLU A 81 34.29 -14.54 6.76
CA GLU A 81 35.07 -15.01 5.62
C GLU A 81 34.65 -14.18 4.39
N PRO A 82 35.61 -13.58 3.65
CA PRO A 82 35.33 -12.99 2.35
C PRO A 82 34.91 -14.12 1.43
N CYS A 83 33.75 -13.99 0.81
CA CYS A 83 33.24 -15.00 -0.10
C CYS A 83 34.00 -14.89 -1.43
N ASP A 84 35.11 -15.61 -1.56
CA ASP A 84 35.97 -15.65 -2.75
C ASP A 84 35.32 -16.34 -3.98
N ASN A 85 34.03 -16.69 -3.91
CA ASN A 85 33.28 -17.28 -5.02
C ASN A 85 31.84 -16.72 -5.15
N CYS A 86 31.65 -15.41 -4.97
CA CYS A 86 30.41 -14.77 -5.42
C CYS A 86 30.41 -14.60 -6.95
N HIS A 87 30.19 -15.69 -7.67
CA HIS A 87 29.71 -15.62 -9.04
C HIS A 87 28.33 -14.98 -9.05
N ILE A 88 28.25 -13.79 -9.64
CA ILE A 88 27.00 -13.14 -10.09
C ILE A 88 26.37 -14.09 -11.13
N GLY A 89 25.54 -15.04 -10.70
CA GLY A 89 24.88 -15.95 -11.64
C GLY A 89 24.35 -17.29 -11.14
N SER A 90 24.45 -17.64 -9.85
CA SER A 90 23.87 -18.92 -9.36
C SER A 90 22.85 -18.69 -8.23
N PRO A 91 21.57 -19.09 -8.39
CA PRO A 91 20.55 -18.96 -7.37
C PRO A 91 20.69 -20.11 -6.37
N THR A 92 21.80 -20.14 -5.63
CA THR A 92 21.96 -21.07 -4.51
C THR A 92 21.32 -20.46 -3.27
N TYR A 93 20.27 -21.15 -2.82
CA TYR A 93 19.40 -20.85 -1.71
C TYR A 93 20.16 -20.46 -0.43
N ARG A 94 20.19 -19.15 -0.12
CA ARG A 94 20.43 -18.66 1.25
C ARG A 94 19.14 -18.87 2.04
N ASP A 95 19.24 -19.24 3.32
CA ASP A 95 18.06 -19.47 4.16
C ASP A 95 17.31 -18.15 4.38
N ILE A 96 16.34 -17.88 3.49
CA ILE A 96 15.49 -16.68 3.47
C ILE A 96 14.85 -16.41 4.83
N ARG A 97 14.74 -17.42 5.73
CA ARG A 97 14.21 -17.28 7.09
C ARG A 97 14.99 -16.31 7.98
N LYS A 98 16.24 -15.98 7.66
CA LYS A 98 17.07 -15.05 8.44
C LYS A 98 17.48 -13.77 7.71
N ASP A 99 17.29 -13.72 6.40
CA ASP A 99 17.70 -12.55 5.60
C ASP A 99 16.71 -11.39 5.74
N ILE A 100 17.25 -10.18 5.78
CA ILE A 100 16.46 -8.94 5.73
C ILE A 100 16.08 -8.71 4.27
N PHE A 101 14.78 -8.60 3.99
CA PHE A 101 14.29 -8.22 2.68
C PHE A 101 14.36 -6.71 2.51
N HIS A 102 15.18 -6.26 1.58
CA HIS A 102 15.28 -4.86 1.20
C HIS A 102 14.11 -4.52 0.29
N LEU A 103 13.19 -3.69 0.78
CA LEU A 103 12.08 -3.23 -0.05
C LEU A 103 12.67 -2.44 -1.23
N PRO A 104 12.32 -2.76 -2.48
CA PRO A 104 12.93 -2.14 -3.63
C PRO A 104 12.75 -0.63 -3.53
N LEU A 105 13.86 0.10 -3.51
CA LEU A 105 13.85 1.55 -3.61
C LEU A 105 13.28 1.88 -4.98
N LEU A 106 11.98 2.19 -5.04
CA LEU A 106 11.30 2.62 -6.27
C LEU A 106 11.78 4.02 -6.66
N GLN A 107 13.08 4.19 -6.89
CA GLN A 107 13.66 5.49 -7.21
C GLN A 107 13.07 6.04 -8.52
N ASP A 108 12.54 5.18 -9.40
CA ASP A 108 12.08 5.60 -10.74
C ASP A 108 10.75 4.98 -11.20
N VAL A 109 9.82 4.60 -10.31
CA VAL A 109 8.46 4.24 -10.79
C VAL A 109 7.73 5.52 -11.16
N ASP A 110 7.82 5.85 -12.45
CA ASP A 110 7.17 6.99 -13.07
C ASP A 110 5.64 6.86 -12.96
N MET A 111 5.00 7.97 -12.60
CA MET A 111 3.55 8.12 -12.61
C MET A 111 2.95 7.88 -14.00
N SER A 112 3.75 7.98 -15.08
CA SER A 112 3.34 7.70 -16.46
C SER A 112 2.75 6.29 -16.67
N ARG A 113 3.07 5.31 -15.81
CA ARG A 113 2.41 3.99 -15.88
C ARG A 113 0.92 4.06 -15.50
N TYR A 114 0.54 5.02 -14.67
CA TYR A 114 -0.83 5.19 -14.17
C TYR A 114 -1.58 6.33 -14.86
N TYR A 115 -0.86 7.24 -15.52
CA TYR A 115 -1.43 8.44 -16.12
C TYR A 115 -0.95 8.62 -17.55
N PHE A 116 -1.82 9.14 -18.41
CA PHE A 116 -1.46 9.62 -19.72
C PHE A 116 -1.59 11.16 -19.80
N PRO A 117 -0.71 11.84 -20.54
CA PRO A 117 -0.79 13.28 -20.70
C PRO A 117 -1.89 13.69 -21.69
N VAL A 118 -2.51 14.83 -21.40
CA VAL A 118 -3.30 15.65 -22.34
C VAL A 118 -2.75 17.08 -22.28
N LYS A 119 -3.14 17.96 -23.19
CA LYS A 119 -2.51 19.28 -23.40
C LYS A 119 -2.21 20.06 -22.12
N ASN A 120 -3.15 20.09 -21.18
CA ASN A 120 -3.03 20.84 -19.91
C ASN A 120 -3.24 19.99 -18.65
N ALA A 121 -3.25 18.65 -18.76
CA ALA A 121 -3.51 17.77 -17.63
C ALA A 121 -2.86 16.40 -17.79
N TRP A 122 -2.92 15.61 -16.72
CA TRP A 122 -2.49 14.22 -16.69
C TRP A 122 -3.66 13.41 -16.17
N CYS A 123 -4.17 12.50 -16.98
CA CYS A 123 -5.42 11.78 -16.73
C CYS A 123 -5.13 10.36 -16.27
N TYR A 124 -5.84 9.89 -15.26
CA TYR A 124 -5.68 8.54 -14.74
C TYR A 124 -6.16 7.52 -15.77
N THR A 125 -5.27 6.64 -16.19
CA THR A 125 -5.50 5.72 -17.33
C THR A 125 -6.74 4.84 -17.13
N ASN A 126 -6.94 4.30 -15.93
CA ASN A 126 -8.07 3.41 -15.67
C ASN A 126 -9.39 4.18 -15.52
N GLY A 127 -9.36 5.40 -14.98
CA GLY A 127 -10.54 6.21 -14.71
C GLY A 127 -10.95 7.17 -15.83
N SER A 128 -10.13 7.35 -16.88
CA SER A 128 -10.44 8.24 -18.00
C SER A 128 -10.69 7.51 -19.31
N SER A 129 -11.51 8.11 -20.18
CA SER A 129 -11.64 7.73 -21.58
C SER A 129 -10.49 8.35 -22.38
N VAL A 130 -9.50 7.54 -22.79
CA VAL A 130 -8.26 8.02 -23.41
C VAL A 130 -8.53 8.88 -24.65
N LYS A 131 -9.27 8.33 -25.63
CA LYS A 131 -9.58 9.03 -26.89
C LYS A 131 -10.33 10.35 -26.65
N GLN A 132 -11.42 10.29 -25.87
CA GLN A 132 -12.23 11.48 -25.59
C GLN A 132 -11.44 12.56 -24.82
N SER A 133 -10.53 12.17 -23.93
CA SER A 133 -9.70 13.13 -23.18
C SER A 133 -8.63 13.78 -24.05
N GLN A 134 -8.06 13.02 -25.00
CA GLN A 134 -7.11 13.57 -25.97
C GLN A 134 -7.76 14.55 -26.93
N ASP A 135 -8.98 14.26 -27.39
CA ASP A 135 -9.75 15.11 -28.31
C ASP A 135 -10.30 16.37 -27.63
N ALA A 136 -10.81 16.25 -26.40
CA ALA A 136 -11.44 17.36 -25.70
C ALA A 136 -10.42 18.32 -25.07
N GLU A 137 -9.20 17.86 -24.77
CA GLU A 137 -8.13 18.52 -23.99
C GLU A 137 -8.19 18.40 -22.44
N PRO A 138 -9.34 18.31 -21.72
CA PRO A 138 -9.39 17.91 -20.32
C PRO A 138 -9.64 16.40 -20.15
N CYS A 139 -9.44 15.91 -18.93
CA CYS A 139 -9.74 14.51 -18.60
C CYS A 139 -11.25 14.25 -18.62
N ILE A 140 -11.69 13.31 -19.46
CA ILE A 140 -13.07 12.83 -19.51
C ILE A 140 -13.18 11.54 -18.70
N CYS A 141 -13.89 11.61 -17.57
CA CYS A 141 -13.97 10.51 -16.62
C CYS A 141 -14.94 9.43 -17.10
N LYS A 142 -14.55 8.17 -16.90
CA LYS A 142 -15.45 7.03 -17.03
C LYS A 142 -16.49 7.06 -15.90
N PRO A 143 -17.65 6.42 -16.09
CA PRO A 143 -18.62 6.23 -15.01
C PRO A 143 -17.96 5.63 -13.76
N GLY A 144 -18.26 6.22 -12.60
CA GLY A 144 -17.69 5.80 -11.32
C GLY A 144 -16.32 6.41 -10.98
N PHE A 145 -15.79 7.32 -11.79
CA PHE A 145 -14.56 8.07 -11.50
C PHE A 145 -14.78 9.58 -11.53
N PHE A 146 -14.05 10.29 -10.67
CA PHE A 146 -14.24 11.70 -10.36
C PHE A 146 -12.90 12.42 -10.16
N GLY A 147 -12.98 13.74 -10.01
CA GLY A 147 -11.82 14.63 -9.83
C GLY A 147 -11.23 15.11 -11.14
N LYS A 148 -10.33 16.09 -11.05
CA LYS A 148 -9.75 16.78 -12.22
C LYS A 148 -8.93 15.86 -13.14
N ASP A 149 -8.39 14.79 -12.59
CA ASP A 149 -7.62 13.77 -13.30
C ASP A 149 -8.33 12.42 -13.38
N CYS A 150 -9.60 12.35 -12.99
CA CYS A 150 -10.42 11.13 -12.97
C CYS A 150 -9.84 9.97 -12.17
N GLY A 151 -8.97 10.21 -11.19
CA GLY A 151 -8.39 9.15 -10.36
C GLY A 151 -9.07 8.92 -9.01
N ILE A 152 -10.19 9.61 -8.73
CA ILE A 152 -10.96 9.42 -7.50
C ILE A 152 -12.13 8.46 -7.80
N PRO A 153 -12.13 7.22 -7.32
CA PRO A 153 -13.26 6.30 -7.52
C PRO A 153 -14.50 6.75 -6.74
N GLN A 154 -15.68 6.38 -7.22
CA GLN A 154 -17.00 6.72 -6.67
C GLN A 154 -17.06 6.54 -5.16
N ILE A 155 -16.56 5.42 -4.65
CA ILE A 155 -16.58 5.09 -3.23
C ILE A 155 -15.83 6.08 -2.35
N ILE A 156 -14.77 6.68 -2.88
CA ILE A 156 -14.00 7.70 -2.17
C ILE A 156 -14.66 9.06 -2.36
N TRP A 157 -15.14 9.33 -3.57
CA TRP A 157 -15.86 10.56 -3.90
C TRP A 157 -17.09 10.78 -3.02
N SER A 158 -17.92 9.74 -2.83
CA SER A 158 -19.15 9.80 -2.03
C SER A 158 -18.94 9.53 -0.54
N SER A 159 -17.70 9.29 -0.11
CA SER A 159 -17.43 9.06 1.32
C SER A 159 -17.61 10.34 2.13
N ASP A 160 -17.86 10.19 3.43
CA ASP A 160 -17.89 11.29 4.40
C ASP A 160 -16.58 12.10 4.45
N PHE A 161 -15.49 11.56 3.91
CA PHE A 161 -14.22 12.26 3.81
C PHE A 161 -14.19 13.31 2.69
N LEU A 162 -14.85 13.08 1.56
CA LEU A 162 -14.88 14.05 0.46
C LEU A 162 -16.24 14.75 0.30
N GLU A 163 -17.33 14.09 0.67
CA GLU A 163 -18.71 14.57 0.49
C GLU A 163 -18.93 15.12 -0.92
N GLU A 164 -18.58 14.33 -1.94
CA GLU A 164 -18.65 14.73 -3.35
C GLU A 164 -17.83 16.00 -3.67
N GLY A 165 -16.69 16.17 -2.98
CA GLY A 165 -15.82 17.33 -3.11
C GLY A 165 -16.36 18.60 -2.46
N LYS A 166 -17.47 18.53 -1.71
CA LYS A 166 -18.07 19.68 -1.01
C LYS A 166 -17.43 19.95 0.35
N LYS A 167 -16.71 18.97 0.92
CA LYS A 167 -16.11 19.12 2.24
C LYS A 167 -14.97 20.13 2.24
N LEU A 168 -15.18 21.25 2.92
CA LEU A 168 -14.19 22.33 3.02
C LEU A 168 -12.94 21.88 3.78
N GLY A 169 -11.77 22.31 3.32
CA GLY A 169 -10.49 22.05 3.98
C GLY A 169 -9.92 20.64 3.74
N VAL A 170 -10.64 19.76 3.04
CA VAL A 170 -10.13 18.47 2.59
C VAL A 170 -9.55 18.61 1.20
N TRP A 171 -8.27 18.25 1.05
CA TRP A 171 -7.57 18.32 -0.22
C TRP A 171 -6.89 17.00 -0.52
N VAL A 172 -7.44 16.28 -1.48
CA VAL A 172 -6.80 15.10 -2.05
C VAL A 172 -5.89 15.54 -3.19
N LYS A 173 -4.61 15.18 -3.09
CA LYS A 173 -3.59 15.62 -4.06
C LYS A 173 -2.89 14.45 -4.69
N ARG A 174 -2.80 14.42 -6.02
CA ARG A 174 -1.99 13.44 -6.73
C ARG A 174 -0.53 13.54 -6.30
N ARG A 175 0.08 12.39 -6.03
CA ARG A 175 1.49 12.28 -5.66
C ARG A 175 2.41 12.48 -6.86
N LYS A 176 3.67 12.82 -6.56
CA LYS A 176 4.75 12.84 -7.57
C LYS A 176 5.28 11.45 -7.91
N ARG A 177 5.18 10.52 -6.95
CA ARG A 177 5.61 9.13 -7.05
C ARG A 177 4.62 8.23 -6.33
N PRO A 178 4.35 7.02 -6.84
CA PRO A 178 3.48 6.07 -6.14
C PRO A 178 4.04 5.69 -4.76
N ARG A 179 3.14 5.44 -3.81
CA ARG A 179 3.49 4.75 -2.56
C ARG A 179 3.74 3.26 -2.84
N ARG A 180 4.48 2.60 -1.94
CA ARG A 180 4.55 1.14 -1.96
C ARG A 180 3.39 0.59 -1.15
N LEU A 181 2.75 -0.45 -1.67
CA LEU A 181 1.76 -1.24 -0.97
C LEU A 181 2.42 -2.53 -0.50
N ILE A 182 2.34 -2.78 0.81
CA ILE A 182 2.87 -3.97 1.46
C ILE A 182 1.66 -4.71 2.05
N ASN A 183 1.32 -5.86 1.48
CA ASN A 183 0.22 -6.66 1.99
C ASN A 183 0.71 -7.61 3.07
N VAL A 184 0.06 -7.62 4.23
CA VAL A 184 0.42 -8.44 5.38
C VAL A 184 -0.74 -9.37 5.69
N ILE A 185 -0.49 -10.67 5.59
CA ILE A 185 -1.51 -11.72 5.70
C ILE A 185 -0.99 -12.94 6.46
N THR A 186 -1.89 -13.61 7.17
CA THR A 186 -1.62 -14.88 7.85
C THR A 186 -2.29 -16.05 7.12
N VAL A 187 -1.59 -17.18 7.04
CA VAL A 187 -2.10 -18.44 6.50
C VAL A 187 -1.95 -19.52 7.58
N THR A 188 -3.05 -20.09 8.03
CA THR A 188 -3.06 -21.00 9.18
C THR A 188 -3.27 -22.46 8.79
N ASN A 189 -3.74 -22.73 7.57
CA ASN A 189 -3.95 -24.10 7.09
C ASN A 189 -3.94 -24.16 5.55
N ALA A 190 -3.83 -25.37 5.00
CA ALA A 190 -3.76 -25.59 3.55
C ALA A 190 -5.07 -25.23 2.80
N SER A 191 -6.25 -25.30 3.45
CA SER A 191 -7.53 -24.94 2.81
C SER A 191 -7.67 -23.48 2.44
N GLN A 192 -6.74 -22.65 2.93
CA GLN A 192 -6.67 -21.24 2.63
C GLN A 192 -5.86 -20.93 1.37
N PHE A 193 -5.23 -21.92 0.72
CA PHE A 193 -4.34 -21.67 -0.41
C PHE A 193 -5.03 -21.05 -1.62
N ASP A 194 -6.29 -21.40 -1.86
CA ASP A 194 -7.04 -20.79 -2.96
C ASP A 194 -7.28 -19.30 -2.73
N PHE A 195 -7.54 -18.90 -1.49
CA PHE A 195 -7.63 -17.48 -1.14
C PHE A 195 -6.27 -16.80 -1.23
N LEU A 196 -5.18 -17.48 -0.84
CA LEU A 196 -3.84 -16.92 -1.01
C LEU A 196 -3.51 -16.70 -2.49
N ARG A 197 -3.73 -17.71 -3.33
CA ARG A 197 -3.52 -17.61 -4.79
C ARG A 197 -4.30 -16.44 -5.36
N LEU A 198 -5.58 -16.33 -4.98
CA LEU A 198 -6.42 -15.22 -5.38
C LEU A 198 -5.86 -13.87 -4.97
N GLN A 199 -5.46 -13.69 -3.72
CA GLN A 199 -4.87 -12.43 -3.25
C GLN A 199 -3.63 -12.07 -4.05
N LEU A 200 -2.74 -13.03 -4.28
CA LEU A 200 -1.50 -12.78 -5.01
C LEU A 200 -1.75 -12.46 -6.48
N ASP A 201 -2.67 -13.16 -7.14
CA ASP A 201 -2.99 -12.95 -8.56
C ASP A 201 -3.75 -11.63 -8.77
N TYR A 202 -4.67 -11.31 -7.86
CA TYR A 202 -5.50 -10.10 -7.95
C TYR A 202 -4.72 -8.84 -7.53
N LEU A 203 -4.00 -8.87 -6.40
CA LEU A 203 -3.27 -7.71 -5.88
C LEU A 203 -1.84 -7.59 -6.45
N GLY A 204 -1.28 -8.65 -7.04
CA GLY A 204 0.11 -8.69 -7.50
C GLY A 204 0.47 -7.63 -8.55
N ALA A 205 -0.53 -7.09 -9.25
CA ALA A 205 -0.34 -5.98 -10.19
C ALA A 205 0.01 -4.64 -9.51
N ILE A 206 -0.39 -4.46 -8.25
CA ILE A 206 -0.26 -3.17 -7.54
C ILE A 206 0.53 -3.26 -6.24
N VAL A 207 0.73 -4.46 -5.68
CA VAL A 207 1.48 -4.70 -4.44
C VAL A 207 2.97 -4.89 -4.74
N GLU A 208 3.81 -4.21 -3.94
CA GLU A 208 5.26 -4.30 -4.03
C GLU A 208 5.84 -5.47 -3.25
N CYS A 209 5.20 -5.84 -2.14
CA CYS A 209 5.65 -6.92 -1.27
C CYS A 209 4.46 -7.58 -0.57
N PHE A 210 4.45 -8.91 -0.52
CA PHE A 210 3.55 -9.69 0.31
C PHE A 210 4.33 -10.24 1.48
N VAL A 211 3.90 -9.96 2.71
CA VAL A 211 4.42 -10.59 3.92
C VAL A 211 3.42 -11.66 4.34
N ILE A 212 3.85 -12.92 4.24
CA ILE A 212 3.02 -14.08 4.56
C ILE A 212 3.53 -14.69 5.85
N GLY A 213 2.76 -14.49 6.92
CA GLY A 213 2.90 -15.28 8.13
C GLY A 213 2.26 -16.64 7.96
N TYR A 214 2.92 -17.73 8.33
CA TYR A 214 2.32 -19.06 8.29
C TYR A 214 2.39 -19.75 9.66
N GLU A 215 1.27 -20.35 10.06
CA GLU A 215 1.18 -21.21 11.24
C GLU A 215 1.17 -22.66 10.77
N GLY A 216 2.11 -23.48 11.23
CA GLY A 216 2.11 -24.92 10.95
C GLY A 216 3.41 -25.46 10.39
N SER A 217 3.51 -26.80 10.47
CA SER A 217 4.68 -27.63 10.17
C SER A 217 5.41 -27.25 8.86
N SER A 218 6.67 -27.67 8.75
CA SER A 218 7.50 -27.50 7.55
C SER A 218 6.81 -27.92 6.22
N ASP A 219 5.78 -28.77 6.27
CA ASP A 219 4.97 -29.15 5.11
C ASP A 219 4.17 -27.99 4.52
N LEU A 220 3.51 -27.16 5.35
CA LEU A 220 2.70 -26.03 4.88
C LEU A 220 3.57 -25.02 4.13
N PHE A 221 4.71 -24.65 4.72
CA PHE A 221 5.68 -23.76 4.09
C PHE A 221 6.23 -24.34 2.78
N SER A 222 6.56 -25.63 2.77
CA SER A 222 7.07 -26.31 1.58
C SER A 222 6.07 -26.26 0.43
N ARG A 223 4.78 -26.49 0.71
CA ARG A 223 3.72 -26.39 -0.29
C ARG A 223 3.50 -24.95 -0.78
N ILE A 224 3.47 -23.96 0.12
CA ILE A 224 3.40 -22.53 -0.27
C ILE A 224 4.56 -22.19 -1.21
N LYS A 225 5.78 -22.62 -0.88
CA LYS A 225 6.96 -22.35 -1.70
C LYS A 225 6.95 -23.14 -3.01
N GLU A 226 6.46 -24.37 -3.03
CA GLU A 226 6.37 -25.17 -4.24
C GLU A 226 5.39 -24.55 -5.24
N GLU A 227 4.23 -24.14 -4.74
CA GLU A 227 3.12 -23.62 -5.52
C GLU A 227 3.36 -22.18 -5.97
N PHE A 228 3.83 -21.33 -5.06
CA PHE A 228 4.02 -19.91 -5.31
C PHE A 228 5.49 -19.51 -5.49
N GLY A 229 6.48 -20.30 -5.09
CA GLY A 229 7.89 -19.86 -5.21
C GLY A 229 8.44 -19.77 -6.65
N LYS A 230 7.71 -20.28 -7.64
CA LYS A 230 8.19 -20.42 -9.03
C LYS A 230 7.70 -19.36 -10.01
N ARG A 231 6.74 -18.49 -9.66
CA ARG A 231 6.20 -17.48 -10.61
C ARG A 231 6.82 -16.08 -10.37
N PRO A 232 6.99 -15.27 -11.43
CA PRO A 232 7.60 -13.93 -11.33
C PRO A 232 6.92 -12.96 -10.35
N VAL A 233 5.58 -13.04 -10.23
CA VAL A 233 4.78 -12.22 -9.29
C VAL A 233 5.17 -12.54 -7.83
N TYR A 234 5.65 -13.75 -7.58
CA TYR A 234 5.88 -14.30 -6.25
C TYR A 234 7.33 -14.15 -5.75
N PHE A 235 8.23 -13.54 -6.52
CA PHE A 235 9.56 -13.10 -6.03
C PHE A 235 9.49 -11.96 -5.00
N ARG A 236 8.28 -11.43 -4.76
CA ARG A 236 7.99 -10.33 -3.84
C ARG A 236 7.39 -10.81 -2.51
N ILE A 237 7.53 -12.11 -2.20
CA ILE A 237 6.96 -12.70 -1.00
C ILE A 237 8.04 -12.84 0.07
N VAL A 238 7.74 -12.33 1.26
CA VAL A 238 8.53 -12.48 2.47
C VAL A 238 7.78 -13.41 3.42
N TYR A 239 8.37 -14.56 3.69
CA TYR A 239 7.79 -15.54 4.59
C TYR A 239 8.23 -15.29 6.03
N VAL A 240 7.26 -15.41 6.95
CA VAL A 240 7.45 -15.28 8.39
C VAL A 240 6.88 -16.54 9.05
N ASP A 241 7.73 -17.24 9.79
CA ASP A 241 7.33 -18.40 10.57
C ASP A 241 6.61 -17.92 11.85
N LEU A 242 5.38 -18.41 12.08
CA LEU A 242 4.56 -18.09 13.25
C LEU A 242 4.40 -19.29 14.19
N ASN A 243 5.20 -20.35 14.08
CA ASN A 243 5.07 -21.57 14.89
C ASN A 243 5.24 -21.33 16.40
N ASP A 244 5.94 -20.29 16.81
CA ASP A 244 6.09 -19.90 18.21
C ASP A 244 4.96 -18.97 18.71
N ALA A 245 4.01 -18.59 17.85
CA ALA A 245 2.90 -17.73 18.22
C ALA A 245 1.90 -18.49 19.11
N LYS A 246 1.46 -17.83 20.18
CA LYS A 246 0.34 -18.35 20.99
C LYS A 246 -0.96 -18.29 20.18
N PRO A 247 -1.92 -19.20 20.40
CA PRO A 247 -3.23 -19.11 19.76
C PRO A 247 -3.84 -17.71 19.89
N GLY A 248 -4.30 -17.16 18.76
CA GLY A 248 -4.89 -15.81 18.70
C GLY A 248 -3.88 -14.65 18.69
N THR A 249 -2.57 -14.90 18.72
CA THR A 249 -1.53 -13.85 18.70
C THR A 249 -0.79 -13.74 17.36
N ALA A 250 -1.20 -14.51 16.35
CA ALA A 250 -0.58 -14.58 15.02
C ALA A 250 -0.28 -13.20 14.42
N ASN A 251 -1.27 -12.31 14.42
CA ASN A 251 -1.16 -10.97 13.85
C ASN A 251 -0.18 -10.09 14.62
N GLU A 252 -0.13 -10.22 15.95
CA GLU A 252 0.81 -9.48 16.80
C GLU A 252 2.25 -9.95 16.55
N VAL A 253 2.46 -11.27 16.49
CA VAL A 253 3.77 -11.86 16.19
C VAL A 253 4.22 -11.53 14.77
N LEU A 254 3.30 -11.58 13.79
CA LEU A 254 3.56 -11.20 12.41
C LEU A 254 3.94 -9.72 12.32
N ALA A 255 3.16 -8.82 12.93
CA ALA A 255 3.46 -7.39 12.96
C ALA A 255 4.85 -7.12 13.58
N GLY A 256 5.16 -7.75 14.72
CA GLY A 256 6.49 -7.63 15.34
C GLY A 256 7.63 -8.20 14.49
N SER A 257 7.32 -9.14 13.60
CA SER A 257 8.29 -9.74 12.68
C SER A 257 8.49 -8.93 11.40
N VAL A 258 7.46 -8.25 10.89
CA VAL A 258 7.53 -7.37 9.70
C VAL A 258 8.71 -6.40 9.84
N TRP A 259 8.84 -5.75 10.99
CA TRP A 259 9.87 -4.74 11.26
C TRP A 259 11.30 -5.30 11.34
N LYS A 260 11.43 -6.61 11.60
CA LYS A 260 12.72 -7.32 11.64
C LYS A 260 13.10 -7.93 10.29
N ARG A 261 12.10 -8.15 9.44
CA ARG A 261 12.22 -8.92 8.19
C ARG A 261 12.27 -8.03 6.96
N LEU A 262 11.78 -6.80 7.07
CA LEU A 262 11.81 -5.79 6.01
C LEU A 262 12.73 -4.63 6.41
N SER A 263 13.37 -4.02 5.41
CA SER A 263 14.14 -2.79 5.58
C SER A 263 13.89 -1.81 4.43
N ASP A 264 14.58 -0.66 4.48
CA ASP A 264 14.48 0.42 3.50
C ASP A 264 13.07 1.03 3.38
N PHE A 265 12.34 1.08 4.50
CA PHE A 265 11.02 1.69 4.57
C PHE A 265 11.05 3.16 4.19
N ARG A 266 10.04 3.57 3.44
CA ARG A 266 9.69 4.98 3.27
C ARG A 266 8.60 5.31 4.28
N ILE A 267 8.62 6.54 4.78
CA ILE A 267 7.58 7.04 5.70
C ILE A 267 6.16 6.93 5.14
N ASP A 268 6.03 6.91 3.81
CA ASP A 268 4.77 6.86 3.08
C ASP A 268 4.43 5.47 2.52
N ASP A 269 5.18 4.42 2.88
CA ASP A 269 4.77 3.05 2.55
C ASP A 269 3.48 2.70 3.27
N LEU A 270 2.55 2.04 2.58
CA LEU A 270 1.27 1.63 3.14
C LEU A 270 1.24 0.13 3.39
N PHE A 271 0.85 -0.23 4.61
CA PHE A 271 0.59 -1.60 5.01
C PHE A 271 -0.90 -1.88 4.86
N ILE A 272 -1.22 -2.89 4.08
CA ILE A 272 -2.58 -3.44 3.94
C ILE A 272 -2.63 -4.63 4.89
N TRP A 273 -3.12 -4.38 6.10
CA TRP A 273 -3.32 -5.40 7.12
C TRP A 273 -4.60 -6.12 6.80
N ASN A 274 -4.48 -7.37 6.39
CA ASN A 274 -5.59 -8.08 5.77
C ASN A 274 -5.75 -9.48 6.35
N ASN A 275 -6.98 -9.98 6.34
CA ASN A 275 -7.21 -11.41 6.46
C ASN A 275 -7.30 -12.01 5.04
N LEU A 276 -7.10 -13.32 4.92
CA LEU A 276 -6.98 -13.92 3.60
C LEU A 276 -8.29 -13.91 2.79
N THR A 277 -9.43 -13.90 3.49
CA THR A 277 -10.77 -13.95 2.89
C THR A 277 -11.29 -12.57 2.48
N ALA A 278 -10.66 -11.50 2.96
CA ALA A 278 -11.01 -10.12 2.67
C ALA A 278 -10.23 -9.60 1.46
N ILE A 279 -10.93 -9.19 0.41
CA ILE A 279 -10.37 -8.80 -0.87
C ILE A 279 -10.70 -7.32 -1.09
N PRO A 280 -9.72 -6.41 -0.90
CA PRO A 280 -9.93 -4.98 -1.10
C PRO A 280 -10.06 -4.65 -2.59
N MET A 281 -10.85 -3.64 -2.94
CA MET A 281 -10.98 -3.21 -4.34
C MET A 281 -9.68 -2.59 -4.87
N LEU A 282 -9.23 -2.96 -6.08
CA LEU A 282 -7.99 -2.40 -6.66
C LEU A 282 -8.04 -0.89 -6.83
N ASP A 283 -9.20 -0.33 -7.21
CA ASP A 283 -9.33 1.12 -7.40
C ASP A 283 -9.19 1.89 -6.08
N VAL A 284 -9.67 1.31 -4.97
CA VAL A 284 -9.47 1.86 -3.62
C VAL A 284 -7.99 1.88 -3.26
N LEU A 285 -7.28 0.76 -3.47
CA LEU A 285 -5.85 0.68 -3.17
C LEU A 285 -5.00 1.55 -4.11
N ASN A 286 -5.36 1.65 -5.38
CA ASN A 286 -4.70 2.53 -6.35
C ASN A 286 -4.88 4.00 -5.96
N PHE A 287 -6.06 4.41 -5.50
CA PHE A 287 -6.23 5.76 -4.95
C PHE A 287 -5.27 6.00 -3.79
N MET A 288 -5.24 5.09 -2.81
CA MET A 288 -4.36 5.23 -1.64
C MET A 288 -2.88 5.27 -2.03
N LYS A 289 -2.51 4.56 -3.10
CA LYS A 289 -1.17 4.53 -3.66
C LYS A 289 -0.78 5.84 -4.36
N LEU A 290 -1.71 6.47 -5.07
CA LEU A 290 -1.46 7.58 -5.99
C LEU A 290 -1.79 8.95 -5.42
N TYR A 291 -2.51 9.03 -4.30
CA TYR A 291 -2.97 10.29 -3.71
C TYR A 291 -2.51 10.50 -2.26
N ASP A 292 -2.42 11.77 -1.89
CA ASP A 292 -2.18 12.31 -0.55
C ASP A 292 -3.43 12.99 0.00
N GLY A 293 -3.41 13.23 1.32
CA GLY A 293 -4.39 14.06 2.01
C GLY A 293 -5.59 13.30 2.59
N PHE A 294 -5.64 11.98 2.38
CA PHE A 294 -6.60 11.13 3.09
C PHE A 294 -6.15 10.84 4.51
N SER A 295 -7.13 10.53 5.35
CA SER A 295 -6.94 10.32 6.78
C SER A 295 -6.58 8.87 7.09
N GLU A 296 -5.84 8.62 8.17
CA GLU A 296 -5.38 7.28 8.58
C GLU A 296 -5.77 6.96 10.04
N PRO A 297 -5.87 5.66 10.41
CA PRO A 297 -5.87 4.50 9.52
C PRO A 297 -7.18 4.43 8.72
N VAL A 298 -7.13 3.80 7.55
CA VAL A 298 -8.33 3.59 6.72
C VAL A 298 -8.88 2.20 6.96
N LYS A 299 -10.04 2.09 7.59
CA LYS A 299 -10.79 0.83 7.71
C LYS A 299 -11.61 0.62 6.44
N LEU A 300 -11.65 -0.60 5.92
CA LEU A 300 -12.45 -0.89 4.73
C LEU A 300 -13.76 -1.58 5.11
N HIS A 301 -14.88 -1.00 4.68
CA HIS A 301 -16.17 -1.66 4.74
C HIS A 301 -16.31 -2.67 3.59
N LEU A 302 -16.23 -3.95 3.94
CA LEU A 302 -16.28 -5.04 2.96
C LEU A 302 -17.69 -5.64 2.89
N ARG A 303 -18.17 -5.93 1.67
CA ARG A 303 -19.40 -6.69 1.47
C ARG A 303 -19.20 -8.11 2.00
N GLN A 304 -20.05 -8.49 2.95
CA GLN A 304 -20.04 -9.85 3.48
C GLN A 304 -20.64 -10.81 2.46
N LEU A 305 -19.87 -11.85 2.13
CA LEU A 305 -20.26 -12.90 1.22
C LEU A 305 -20.53 -14.18 1.99
N ALA A 306 -21.49 -14.97 1.51
CA ALA A 306 -21.86 -16.24 2.12
C ALA A 306 -21.68 -17.37 1.12
N TYR A 307 -20.97 -18.44 1.49
CA TYR A 307 -20.76 -19.66 0.69
C TYR A 307 -19.96 -19.49 -0.61
N SER A 308 -20.17 -18.40 -1.36
CA SER A 308 -19.44 -18.03 -2.57
C SER A 308 -19.46 -16.52 -2.82
N PHE A 309 -18.77 -16.09 -3.88
CA PHE A 309 -18.74 -14.70 -4.36
C PHE A 309 -20.05 -14.16 -4.95
N LEU A 310 -21.12 -14.96 -4.96
CA LEU A 310 -22.39 -14.62 -5.60
C LEU A 310 -23.53 -14.36 -4.62
N TRP A 311 -23.38 -14.80 -3.37
CA TRP A 311 -24.42 -14.72 -2.36
C TRP A 311 -24.00 -13.82 -1.21
N GLU A 312 -24.98 -13.12 -0.65
CA GLU A 312 -24.84 -12.38 0.60
C GLU A 312 -25.94 -12.81 1.58
N PRO A 313 -25.71 -12.75 2.91
CA PRO A 313 -26.73 -13.01 3.90
C PRO A 313 -27.93 -12.06 3.77
N LYS A 314 -29.15 -12.54 3.98
CA LYS A 314 -30.30 -11.66 4.16
C LYS A 314 -30.17 -10.90 5.48
N SER A 315 -30.54 -9.61 5.50
CA SER A 315 -30.22 -8.68 6.59
C SER A 315 -30.69 -9.06 7.99
N SER A 316 -31.69 -9.93 8.15
CA SER A 316 -32.16 -10.40 9.46
C SER A 316 -31.27 -11.47 10.08
N ASP A 317 -30.49 -12.17 9.26
CA ASP A 317 -29.74 -13.37 9.65
C ASP A 317 -28.22 -13.15 9.57
N ALA A 318 -27.78 -11.95 9.18
CA ALA A 318 -26.38 -11.56 9.28
C ALA A 318 -25.98 -11.67 10.77
N PRO A 319 -25.07 -12.58 11.14
CA PRO A 319 -24.71 -12.73 12.53
C PRO A 319 -24.20 -11.38 13.06
N SER A 320 -24.92 -10.82 14.03
CA SER A 320 -24.53 -9.59 14.74
C SER A 320 -23.18 -9.71 15.46
N ASN A 321 -22.65 -10.94 15.57
CA ASN A 321 -21.36 -11.29 16.15
C ASN A 321 -20.24 -11.51 15.11
N LEU A 322 -20.48 -11.31 13.81
CA LEU A 322 -19.39 -11.19 12.83
C LEU A 322 -18.73 -9.83 13.05
N THR A 323 -17.79 -9.82 13.98
CA THR A 323 -16.87 -8.71 14.23
C THR A 323 -16.37 -8.16 12.89
N HIS A 324 -16.74 -6.90 12.65
CA HIS A 324 -16.42 -6.12 11.45
C HIS A 324 -14.97 -6.39 11.02
N SER A 325 -14.82 -6.72 9.74
CA SER A 325 -13.59 -7.26 9.16
C SER A 325 -12.34 -6.44 9.50
N SER A 326 -11.25 -7.17 9.78
CA SER A 326 -9.94 -6.70 10.25
C SER A 326 -9.09 -6.02 9.18
N LEU A 327 -9.67 -5.64 8.04
CA LEU A 327 -8.93 -5.03 6.93
C LEU A 327 -8.80 -3.53 7.16
N PHE A 328 -7.56 -3.08 7.34
CA PHE A 328 -7.26 -1.65 7.37
C PHE A 328 -5.91 -1.33 6.71
N VAL A 329 -5.76 -0.07 6.34
CA VAL A 329 -4.56 0.47 5.70
C VAL A 329 -3.93 1.53 6.60
N SER A 330 -2.61 1.46 6.77
CA SER A 330 -1.84 2.43 7.58
C SER A 330 -0.45 2.68 7.00
N SER A 331 0.05 3.90 7.13
CA SER A 331 1.38 4.27 6.68
C SER A 331 2.48 3.84 7.66
N PHE A 332 3.68 3.61 7.15
CA PHE A 332 4.85 3.36 7.98
C PHE A 332 5.07 4.48 9.02
N SER A 333 4.80 5.73 8.64
CA SER A 333 4.92 6.86 9.57
C SER A 333 3.94 6.76 10.75
N MET A 334 2.69 6.36 10.52
CA MET A 334 1.74 6.11 11.61
C MET A 334 2.22 4.96 12.50
N ASN A 335 2.61 3.84 11.88
CA ASN A 335 3.11 2.66 12.60
C ASN A 335 4.33 2.98 13.48
N SER A 336 5.33 3.68 12.93
CA SER A 336 6.61 3.93 13.60
C SER A 336 6.61 5.14 14.54
N ILE A 337 5.86 6.21 14.22
CA ILE A 337 5.92 7.48 14.98
C ILE A 337 4.80 7.58 16.01
N LEU A 338 3.57 7.17 15.65
CA LEU A 338 2.43 7.29 16.56
C LEU A 338 2.26 6.03 17.41
N CYS A 339 2.30 4.87 16.77
CA CYS A 339 2.07 3.61 17.45
C CYS A 339 3.34 2.91 17.94
N LEU A 340 4.53 3.43 17.61
CA LEU A 340 5.81 2.83 18.05
C LEU A 340 5.88 1.31 17.79
N TYR A 341 5.36 0.89 16.63
CA TYR A 341 5.25 -0.51 16.18
C TYR A 341 4.29 -1.41 16.98
N ASP A 342 3.50 -0.85 17.91
CA ASP A 342 2.46 -1.59 18.61
C ASP A 342 1.28 -1.89 17.68
N TRP A 343 1.12 -3.17 17.34
CA TRP A 343 0.01 -3.68 16.54
C TRP A 343 -1.37 -3.29 17.08
N LYS A 344 -1.56 -3.33 18.41
CA LYS A 344 -2.86 -3.05 19.03
C LYS A 344 -3.22 -1.59 18.80
N CYS A 345 -2.25 -0.69 19.01
CA CYS A 345 -2.41 0.73 18.71
C CYS A 345 -2.85 0.95 17.26
N VAL A 346 -2.24 0.27 16.28
CA VAL A 346 -2.56 0.50 14.86
C VAL A 346 -3.95 -0.05 14.52
N ALA A 347 -4.27 -1.27 14.98
CA ALA A 347 -5.54 -1.95 14.70
C ALA A 347 -6.74 -1.25 15.35
N SER A 348 -6.56 -0.68 16.54
CA SER A 348 -7.59 0.05 17.28
C SER A 348 -7.40 1.56 17.27
N ALA A 349 -6.59 2.11 16.34
CA ALA A 349 -6.23 3.52 16.39
C ALA A 349 -7.49 4.38 16.28
N GLU A 350 -7.76 5.12 17.34
CA GLU A 350 -8.78 6.17 17.40
C GLU A 350 -8.08 7.45 17.80
N THR A 351 -8.50 8.58 17.24
CA THR A 351 -7.90 9.88 17.56
C THR A 351 -7.97 10.22 19.04
N SER A 352 -8.99 9.72 19.74
CA SER A 352 -9.15 9.82 21.19
C SER A 352 -8.00 9.21 21.98
N HIS A 353 -7.29 8.23 21.42
CA HIS A 353 -6.16 7.56 22.08
C HIS A 353 -4.86 8.38 22.07
N PHE A 354 -4.77 9.45 21.28
CA PHE A 354 -3.56 10.27 21.16
C PHE A 354 -3.78 11.69 21.71
N PRO A 355 -2.83 12.24 22.48
CA PRO A 355 -2.85 13.64 22.87
C PRO A 355 -2.92 14.57 21.64
N ALA A 356 -3.75 15.62 21.71
CA ALA A 356 -3.92 16.58 20.61
C ALA A 356 -2.59 17.21 20.16
N SER A 357 -1.67 17.45 21.09
CA SER A 357 -0.32 17.97 20.78
C SER A 357 0.51 17.01 19.92
N GLN A 358 0.36 15.69 20.12
CA GLN A 358 1.04 14.67 19.32
C GLN A 358 0.44 14.61 17.91
N LEU A 359 -0.89 14.65 17.80
CA LEU A 359 -1.60 14.68 16.52
C LEU A 359 -1.26 15.92 15.68
N GLU A 360 -1.22 17.10 16.31
CA GLU A 360 -0.81 18.34 15.64
C GLU A 360 0.66 18.32 15.22
N LYS A 361 1.55 17.78 16.06
CA LYS A 361 2.96 17.59 15.71
C LYS A 361 3.12 16.63 14.52
N PHE A 362 2.37 15.53 14.51
CA PHE A 362 2.36 14.58 13.40
C PHE A 362 1.87 15.25 12.12
N LYS A 363 0.73 15.94 12.18
CA LYS A 363 0.17 16.68 11.04
C LYS A 363 1.14 17.72 10.50
N LYS A 364 1.80 18.48 11.38
CA LYS A 364 2.80 19.48 11.00
C LYS A 364 4.01 18.86 10.30
N ASN A 365 4.49 17.71 10.78
CA ASN A 365 5.69 17.07 10.26
C ASN A 365 5.43 16.25 8.98
N ASN A 366 4.24 15.67 8.85
CA ASN A 366 3.94 14.70 7.80
C ASN A 366 3.01 15.30 6.72
N GLY A 367 2.19 16.30 7.07
CA GLY A 367 1.36 17.05 6.13
C GLY A 367 -0.08 16.55 5.97
N TRP A 368 -0.52 15.57 6.77
CA TRP A 368 -1.91 15.11 6.81
C TRP A 368 -2.40 14.85 8.23
N ALA A 369 -3.71 14.96 8.43
CA ALA A 369 -4.34 14.70 9.72
C ALA A 369 -4.57 13.20 9.93
N ILE A 370 -4.55 12.77 11.19
CA ILE A 370 -4.94 11.43 11.61
C ILE A 370 -6.34 11.54 12.19
N GLN A 371 -7.26 10.83 11.56
CA GLN A 371 -8.66 10.66 11.95
C GLN A 371 -9.10 9.30 11.39
N PRO A 372 -9.66 8.39 12.20
CA PRO A 372 -10.16 7.13 11.70
C PRO A 372 -11.15 7.38 10.57
N TRP A 373 -10.96 6.70 9.45
CA TRP A 373 -11.86 6.79 8.32
C TRP A 373 -12.26 5.40 7.88
N THR A 374 -13.56 5.11 7.94
CA THR A 374 -14.13 3.90 7.36
C THR A 374 -14.57 4.21 5.94
N LEU A 375 -13.98 3.51 4.97
CA LEU A 375 -14.27 3.68 3.56
C LEU A 375 -15.25 2.62 3.06
N GLY A 376 -16.36 3.09 2.50
CA GLY A 376 -17.42 2.27 1.93
C GLY A 376 -18.63 2.12 2.84
N SER A 377 -19.70 1.59 2.27
CA SER A 377 -20.96 1.29 2.94
C SER A 377 -21.50 -0.06 2.46
N ARG A 378 -22.68 -0.44 2.96
CA ARG A 378 -23.36 -1.66 2.51
C ARG A 378 -23.73 -1.60 1.03
N GLU A 379 -24.15 -0.43 0.58
CA GLU A 379 -24.55 -0.16 -0.80
C GLU A 379 -23.33 -0.04 -1.71
N LEU A 380 -22.26 0.60 -1.21
CA LEU A 380 -21.04 0.87 -1.95
C LEU A 380 -19.81 0.35 -1.18
N PRO A 381 -19.54 -0.96 -1.21
CA PRO A 381 -18.48 -1.59 -0.43
C PRO A 381 -17.08 -1.34 -1.03
N SER A 382 -16.05 -1.29 -0.18
CA SER A 382 -14.64 -1.10 -0.58
C SER A 382 -13.90 -2.40 -0.86
N GLY A 383 -14.63 -3.51 -0.93
CA GLY A 383 -14.14 -4.84 -1.25
C GLY A 383 -15.14 -5.89 -0.80
N TRP A 384 -14.66 -7.13 -0.66
CA TRP A 384 -15.47 -8.29 -0.33
C TRP A 384 -14.84 -9.08 0.81
N ASP A 385 -15.63 -9.72 1.65
CA ASP A 385 -15.14 -10.65 2.68
C ASP A 385 -15.83 -12.01 2.51
N CYS A 386 -15.04 -13.01 2.18
CA CYS A 386 -15.48 -14.38 1.90
C CYS A 386 -15.24 -15.32 3.10
N ARG A 387 -15.31 -14.80 4.34
CA ARG A 387 -15.05 -15.60 5.55
C ARG A 387 -15.95 -16.83 5.64
N ASP A 388 -17.21 -16.68 5.23
CA ASP A 388 -18.22 -17.74 5.25
C ASP A 388 -18.27 -18.54 3.92
N CYS A 389 -17.32 -18.32 3.02
CA CYS A 389 -17.24 -19.04 1.76
C CYS A 389 -16.69 -20.46 1.92
N LEU A 390 -17.13 -21.36 1.04
CA LEU A 390 -16.71 -22.76 1.00
C LEU A 390 -15.22 -22.94 0.64
N ALA A 391 -14.34 -23.04 1.64
CA ALA A 391 -12.95 -23.43 1.42
C ALA A 391 -12.83 -24.94 1.20
N ILE A 392 -12.03 -25.38 0.21
CA ILE A 392 -11.77 -26.79 -0.08
C ILE A 392 -10.27 -27.05 0.04
N ALA A 393 -9.87 -27.99 0.90
CA ALA A 393 -8.47 -28.21 1.26
C ALA A 393 -7.58 -28.69 0.11
N ASP A 394 -8.15 -29.35 -0.90
CA ASP A 394 -7.43 -29.85 -2.07
C ASP A 394 -8.29 -29.67 -3.33
N SER A 395 -8.66 -28.42 -3.59
CA SER A 395 -9.36 -28.05 -4.83
C SER A 395 -8.56 -28.45 -6.07
N SER A 396 -7.23 -28.46 -6.00
CA SER A 396 -6.35 -28.92 -7.09
C SER A 396 -6.55 -30.39 -7.44
N ALA A 397 -6.70 -31.29 -6.47
CA ALA A 397 -6.99 -32.70 -6.75
C ALA A 397 -8.42 -32.90 -7.26
N LEU A 398 -9.38 -32.14 -6.74
CA LEU A 398 -10.78 -32.20 -7.19
C LEU A 398 -10.97 -31.61 -8.61
N PHE A 399 -10.13 -30.66 -9.01
CA PHE A 399 -10.35 -29.82 -10.19
C PHE A 399 -9.09 -29.60 -11.06
N SER A 400 -8.19 -30.59 -11.13
CA SER A 400 -6.87 -30.50 -11.79
C SER A 400 -6.84 -29.81 -13.18
N GLU A 401 -5.80 -29.02 -13.44
CA GLU A 401 -5.60 -28.21 -14.66
C GLU A 401 -5.53 -29.02 -15.97
N LYS A 402 -5.41 -30.35 -15.93
CA LYS A 402 -5.34 -31.21 -17.14
C LYS A 402 -6.59 -31.14 -18.04
N PHE A 403 -7.66 -30.48 -17.60
CA PHE A 403 -8.94 -30.43 -18.30
C PHE A 403 -9.27 -29.06 -18.93
N SER A 404 -8.36 -28.07 -18.86
CA SER A 404 -8.54 -26.73 -19.45
C SER A 404 -8.57 -26.67 -20.98
N ASN A 405 -8.36 -27.81 -21.66
CA ASN A 405 -8.49 -27.94 -23.11
C ASN A 405 -9.92 -28.29 -23.57
N TYR A 406 -10.86 -28.55 -22.65
CA TYR A 406 -12.26 -28.71 -23.03
C TYR A 406 -12.97 -27.35 -23.05
N SER A 407 -13.41 -27.00 -24.26
CA SER A 407 -14.34 -25.93 -24.63
C SER A 407 -15.31 -25.53 -23.52
N SER A 408 -15.54 -24.22 -23.43
CA SER A 408 -16.41 -23.45 -22.52
C SER A 408 -17.90 -23.80 -22.53
N ASN A 409 -18.28 -25.04 -22.82
CA ASN A 409 -19.67 -25.49 -22.89
C ASN A 409 -19.97 -26.81 -22.16
N SER A 410 -19.01 -27.41 -21.44
CA SER A 410 -19.30 -28.66 -20.72
C SER A 410 -19.81 -28.39 -19.29
N SER A 411 -21.05 -28.83 -19.04
CA SER A 411 -21.63 -28.98 -17.71
C SER A 411 -20.63 -29.54 -16.71
N LEU A 412 -20.59 -28.93 -15.51
CA LEU A 412 -19.91 -29.51 -14.37
C LEU A 412 -20.42 -30.95 -14.21
N SER A 413 -19.53 -31.97 -14.16
CA SER A 413 -19.98 -33.36 -14.09
C SER A 413 -20.95 -33.55 -12.92
N THR A 414 -22.01 -34.34 -13.12
CA THR A 414 -23.08 -34.55 -12.14
C THR A 414 -22.56 -34.96 -10.76
N GLU A 415 -21.44 -35.68 -10.72
CA GLU A 415 -20.73 -36.07 -9.50
C GLU A 415 -20.11 -34.87 -8.76
N ARG A 416 -19.41 -33.97 -9.46
CA ARG A 416 -18.88 -32.72 -8.87
C ARG A 416 -19.99 -31.84 -8.34
N GLN A 417 -21.11 -31.83 -9.06
CA GLN A 417 -22.30 -31.13 -8.61
C GLN A 417 -22.85 -31.71 -7.30
N ALA A 418 -22.95 -33.03 -7.20
CA ALA A 418 -23.42 -33.70 -5.99
C ALA A 418 -22.52 -33.42 -4.77
N VAL A 419 -21.19 -33.43 -4.95
CA VAL A 419 -20.22 -33.11 -3.88
C VAL A 419 -20.40 -31.68 -3.37
N LEU A 420 -20.48 -30.71 -4.27
CA LEU A 420 -20.67 -29.30 -3.89
C LEU A 420 -22.03 -29.03 -3.24
N LYS A 421 -23.11 -29.65 -3.75
CA LYS A 421 -24.44 -29.57 -3.09
C LYS A 421 -24.38 -30.14 -1.68
N THR A 422 -23.64 -31.23 -1.47
CA THR A 422 -23.48 -31.86 -0.15
C THR A 422 -22.71 -30.95 0.80
N LEU A 423 -21.56 -30.41 0.37
CA LEU A 423 -20.74 -29.49 1.17
C LEU A 423 -21.50 -28.19 1.52
N LEU A 424 -22.29 -27.65 0.58
CA LEU A 424 -23.13 -26.49 0.83
C LEU A 424 -24.21 -26.80 1.88
N LYS A 425 -24.88 -27.94 1.77
CA LYS A 425 -25.88 -28.39 2.76
C LYS A 425 -25.26 -28.60 4.14
N GLU A 426 -24.09 -29.24 4.22
CA GLU A 426 -23.34 -29.43 5.47
C GLU A 426 -22.95 -28.10 6.13
N ARG A 427 -22.66 -27.07 5.31
CA ARG A 427 -22.41 -25.70 5.76
C ARG A 427 -23.68 -24.92 6.12
N GLY A 428 -24.88 -25.48 5.94
CA GLY A 428 -26.15 -24.83 6.26
C GLY A 428 -26.68 -23.89 5.17
N PHE A 429 -26.21 -24.04 3.92
CA PHE A 429 -26.73 -23.25 2.80
C PHE A 429 -28.24 -23.46 2.64
N ASN A 430 -28.99 -22.36 2.61
CA ASN A 430 -30.43 -22.36 2.37
C ASN A 430 -30.85 -21.07 1.64
N HIS A 431 -31.59 -21.16 0.54
CA HIS A 431 -32.10 -19.97 -0.17
C HIS A 431 -32.97 -19.06 0.72
N SER A 432 -33.48 -19.56 1.85
CA SER A 432 -34.14 -18.73 2.85
C SER A 432 -33.19 -17.72 3.52
N ASN A 433 -31.92 -18.07 3.78
CA ASN A 433 -30.95 -17.26 4.55
C ASN A 433 -30.00 -16.41 3.70
N VAL A 434 -29.91 -16.66 2.40
CA VAL A 434 -29.08 -15.90 1.46
C VAL A 434 -29.87 -15.30 0.31
N GLN A 435 -29.33 -14.24 -0.28
CA GLN A 435 -29.83 -13.65 -1.51
C GLN A 435 -28.70 -13.43 -2.52
N LEU A 436 -29.04 -13.46 -3.80
CA LEU A 436 -28.08 -13.15 -4.86
C LEU A 436 -27.68 -11.68 -4.76
N ILE A 437 -26.40 -11.39 -4.95
CA ILE A 437 -25.91 -10.01 -5.01
C ILE A 437 -26.58 -9.32 -6.19
N LYS A 438 -27.37 -8.28 -5.90
CA LYS A 438 -28.06 -7.52 -6.94
C LYS A 438 -27.05 -6.75 -7.78
N ARG A 439 -27.08 -6.95 -9.09
CA ARG A 439 -26.14 -6.37 -10.06
C ARG A 439 -26.53 -4.93 -10.43
N HIS A 440 -26.46 -3.98 -9.50
CA HIS A 440 -26.73 -2.58 -9.86
C HIS A 440 -25.52 -1.96 -10.57
N GLN A 441 -24.30 -2.32 -10.17
CA GLN A 441 -23.05 -1.94 -10.85
C GLN A 441 -22.06 -3.12 -10.93
N LEU A 442 -21.31 -3.21 -12.04
CA LEU A 442 -20.26 -4.24 -12.22
C LEU A 442 -19.18 -4.21 -11.13
N ALA A 443 -18.95 -3.04 -10.51
CA ALA A 443 -18.00 -2.87 -9.41
C ALA A 443 -18.50 -3.43 -8.06
N GLU A 444 -19.79 -3.73 -7.93
CA GLU A 444 -20.39 -4.31 -6.71
C GLU A 444 -20.25 -5.84 -6.67
N ILE A 445 -20.08 -6.45 -7.85
CA ILE A 445 -19.82 -7.88 -8.00
C ILE A 445 -18.31 -8.09 -7.87
N ALA A 446 -17.91 -9.19 -7.25
CA ALA A 446 -16.52 -9.60 -7.17
C ALA A 446 -15.83 -9.48 -8.55
N PRO A 447 -14.58 -9.00 -8.64
CA PRO A 447 -13.89 -8.68 -9.88
C PRO A 447 -14.07 -9.73 -10.98
N LYS A 448 -14.11 -9.31 -12.25
CA LYS A 448 -14.17 -10.24 -13.40
C LYS A 448 -13.15 -11.38 -13.31
N LEU A 449 -11.98 -11.15 -12.71
CA LEU A 449 -10.99 -12.21 -12.43
C LEU A 449 -11.54 -13.34 -11.54
N LEU A 450 -12.36 -13.01 -10.54
CA LEU A 450 -13.07 -13.94 -9.66
C LEU A 450 -14.21 -14.70 -10.37
N LEU A 451 -14.77 -14.11 -11.43
CA LEU A 451 -15.93 -14.66 -12.13
C LEU A 451 -15.56 -15.45 -13.41
N ASP A 452 -14.54 -14.99 -14.15
CA ASP A 452 -14.22 -15.46 -15.50
C ASP A 452 -12.95 -16.31 -15.60
N LYS A 453 -12.01 -16.13 -14.66
CA LYS A 453 -10.80 -16.95 -14.55
C LYS A 453 -10.62 -17.44 -13.12
N PRO A 454 -11.59 -18.16 -12.56
CA PRO A 454 -11.54 -18.51 -11.15
C PRO A 454 -10.40 -19.49 -10.82
N GLY A 455 -9.72 -20.10 -11.81
CA GLY A 455 -8.65 -21.06 -11.52
C GLY A 455 -9.19 -22.18 -10.64
N SER A 456 -8.47 -22.59 -9.60
CA SER A 456 -9.01 -23.58 -8.63
C SER A 456 -10.36 -23.18 -8.00
N LEU A 457 -10.73 -21.89 -7.98
CA LEU A 457 -12.01 -21.39 -7.45
C LEU A 457 -13.22 -21.63 -8.38
N TRP A 458 -13.06 -22.36 -9.50
CA TRP A 458 -14.12 -22.64 -10.49
C TRP A 458 -15.41 -23.20 -9.88
N TYR A 459 -15.40 -23.73 -8.67
CA TYR A 459 -16.60 -24.26 -8.00
C TYR A 459 -17.45 -23.22 -7.26
N PHE A 460 -16.97 -21.99 -7.05
CA PHE A 460 -17.73 -20.94 -6.35
C PHE A 460 -18.83 -20.31 -7.22
N VAL A 461 -18.69 -20.37 -8.55
CA VAL A 461 -19.49 -19.58 -9.50
C VAL A 461 -20.59 -20.38 -10.23
N PRO A 462 -20.37 -21.63 -10.71
CA PRO A 462 -21.30 -22.30 -11.61
C PRO A 462 -22.60 -22.74 -10.96
N PHE A 463 -22.59 -22.99 -9.65
CA PHE A 463 -23.76 -23.51 -8.95
C PHE A 463 -24.96 -22.56 -8.93
N ALA A 464 -24.71 -21.25 -9.05
CA ALA A 464 -25.75 -20.26 -9.07
C ALA A 464 -26.23 -19.88 -10.49
N LEU A 465 -25.58 -20.37 -11.56
CA LEU A 465 -25.97 -19.99 -12.94
C LEU A 465 -26.81 -21.05 -13.64
N ALA A 466 -26.62 -22.33 -13.30
CA ALA A 466 -27.44 -23.41 -13.87
C ALA A 466 -28.73 -23.67 -13.07
N ASP A 467 -28.69 -23.56 -11.73
CA ASP A 467 -29.84 -23.88 -10.86
C ASP A 467 -30.70 -22.65 -10.49
N ALA A 468 -30.24 -21.40 -10.69
CA ALA A 468 -31.00 -20.21 -10.28
C ALA A 468 -32.24 -19.88 -11.14
N HIS A 469 -32.45 -20.60 -12.24
CA HIS A 469 -33.69 -20.50 -13.02
C HIS A 469 -34.68 -21.64 -12.73
N ASP A 470 -34.27 -22.74 -12.09
CA ASP A 470 -35.08 -23.96 -11.93
C ASP A 470 -35.11 -24.53 -10.48
N TRP A 471 -34.81 -23.74 -9.45
CA TRP A 471 -34.98 -24.11 -8.03
C TRP A 471 -35.88 -23.15 -7.25
#